data_AF-K8ELL6-F1
#
_entry.id   AF-K8ELL6-F1
#
_cell.length_a   1.000
_cell.length_b   1.000
_cell.length_c   1.000
_cell.angle_alpha   90.00
_cell.angle_beta   90.00
_cell.angle_gamma   90.00
#
_symmetry.space_group_name_H-M   'P 1'
#
loop_
_entity.id
_entity.type
_entity.pdbx_description
1 polymer ?
#
loop_
_entity_poly.entity_id
_entity_poly.type
_entity_poly.pdbx_seq_one_letter_code
_entity_poly.pdbx_strand_id
1 'polypeptide(L)'
;MSDFKLAAVEAKCRELLRTVDVETLSERQIRERLAQDLGFPVDDFKPLIVSLVDEFVQKERAEEEEVLRSPGEQPPQPLTKKQKVSGVDEEDLLRSKWEGPPPPAAQKGAAFAVKREAAAAPPSAAAERVLPKEETVKDEDAEKSLKQTLETIFDALEDYGANGTTAKVISEATKMDKSEVNRVLYLCLKRGMDLRLTHDSKKAPPTWALDVTKEKGSGGGAAAAKSGGTQQQQQQQQQQQQQQQQAEDAVDGEVCRLSNAKRVAVQVYRGAPTISFREYYQKDGQWLPGKKGVNLNAEQFENLREKIADVEIKIDIVAAGNSESEAVCEIGGNKRVTVSKYQGKPMVHVREYYQNKNGEWAPGFKGLAFNREQWEMFVNHADEISAKIETM
;
A
#
# COMPACT_ATOMS: atom_id res chain seq x y z
N MET A 1 34.79 -35.12 22.58
CA MET A 1 33.30 -35.16 22.66
C MET A 1 32.65 -34.00 21.90
N SER A 2 33.28 -32.82 21.85
CA SER A 2 32.82 -31.66 21.06
C SER A 2 32.75 -31.95 19.55
N ASP A 3 33.75 -32.62 18.99
CA ASP A 3 33.88 -32.79 17.54
C ASP A 3 32.82 -33.74 16.96
N PHE A 4 32.38 -34.72 17.76
CA PHE A 4 31.28 -35.60 17.40
C PHE A 4 29.94 -34.84 17.38
N LYS A 5 29.72 -33.95 18.36
CA LYS A 5 28.53 -33.09 18.38
C LYS A 5 28.54 -32.09 17.22
N LEU A 6 29.71 -31.52 16.90
CA LEU A 6 29.90 -30.63 15.76
C LEU A 6 29.51 -31.32 14.44
N ALA A 7 30.07 -32.51 14.19
CA ALA A 7 29.78 -33.29 12.98
C ALA A 7 28.31 -33.73 12.90
N ALA A 8 27.70 -34.07 14.03
CA ALA A 8 26.27 -34.42 14.09
C ALA A 8 25.37 -33.22 13.77
N VAL A 9 25.69 -32.03 14.30
CA VAL A 9 24.96 -30.79 14.00
C VAL A 9 25.10 -30.40 12.54
N GLU A 10 26.30 -30.46 11.98
CA GLU A 10 26.54 -30.16 10.56
C GLU A 10 25.77 -31.10 9.63
N ALA A 11 25.84 -32.41 9.87
CA ALA A 11 25.15 -33.41 9.06
C ALA A 11 23.63 -33.24 9.11
N LYS A 12 23.05 -33.04 10.30
CA LYS A 12 21.61 -32.85 10.45
C LYS A 12 21.12 -31.49 9.94
N CYS A 13 21.92 -30.44 10.07
CA CYS A 13 21.58 -29.13 9.51
C CYS A 13 21.48 -29.19 7.98
N ARG A 14 22.43 -29.85 7.30
CA ARG A 14 22.37 -30.03 5.85
C ARG A 14 21.21 -30.92 5.39
N GLU A 15 20.82 -31.90 6.19
CA GLU A 15 19.65 -32.74 5.91
C GLU A 15 18.33 -31.95 6.02
N LEU A 16 18.20 -31.12 7.05
CA LEU A 16 17.04 -30.23 7.22
C LEU A 16 16.95 -29.19 6.11
N LEU A 17 18.05 -28.56 5.72
CA LEU A 17 18.05 -27.55 4.64
C LEU A 17 17.66 -28.12 3.27
N ARG A 18 17.88 -29.42 3.02
CA ARG A 18 17.42 -30.09 1.78
C ARG A 18 15.93 -30.39 1.75
N THR A 19 15.28 -30.46 2.90
CA THR A 19 13.88 -30.91 3.03
C THR A 19 12.93 -29.76 3.33
N VAL A 20 13.45 -28.64 3.81
CA VAL A 20 12.66 -27.50 4.24
C VAL A 20 13.09 -26.26 3.49
N ASP A 21 12.09 -25.56 2.96
CA ASP A 21 12.23 -24.30 2.25
C ASP A 21 12.78 -23.20 3.19
N VAL A 22 14.00 -22.76 2.88
CA VAL A 22 14.79 -21.82 3.69
C VAL A 22 14.18 -20.41 3.71
N GLU A 23 13.29 -20.08 2.76
CA GLU A 23 12.59 -18.80 2.75
C GLU A 23 11.49 -18.69 3.82
N THR A 24 11.02 -19.83 4.34
CA THR A 24 9.86 -19.88 5.24
C THR A 24 10.21 -20.06 6.72
N LEU A 25 11.42 -20.57 7.03
CA LEU A 25 11.84 -20.85 8.39
C LEU A 25 12.91 -19.86 8.89
N SER A 26 12.62 -19.23 10.02
CA SER A 26 13.60 -18.42 10.74
C SER A 26 14.75 -19.28 11.31
N GLU A 27 15.95 -18.70 11.42
CA GLU A 27 17.13 -19.33 12.06
C GLU A 27 16.79 -19.94 13.44
N ARG A 28 15.89 -19.29 14.18
CA ARG A 28 15.40 -19.75 15.47
C ARG A 28 14.67 -21.10 15.37
N GLN A 29 13.82 -21.28 14.36
CA GLN A 29 13.06 -22.51 14.14
C GLN A 29 13.97 -23.66 13.65
N ILE A 30 14.99 -23.35 12.85
CA ILE A 30 16.00 -24.33 12.42
C ILE A 30 16.77 -24.87 13.63
N ARG A 31 17.19 -23.98 14.53
CA ARG A 31 17.87 -24.35 15.79
C ARG A 31 16.97 -25.15 16.72
N GLU A 32 15.69 -24.82 16.82
CA GLU A 32 14.73 -25.54 17.66
C GLU A 32 14.50 -26.98 17.14
N ARG A 33 14.36 -27.16 15.82
CA ARG A 33 14.25 -28.50 15.21
C ARG A 33 15.54 -29.30 15.38
N LEU A 34 16.71 -28.68 15.18
CA LEU A 34 18.00 -29.34 15.42
C LEU A 34 18.18 -29.76 16.88
N ALA A 35 17.74 -28.94 17.84
CA ALA A 35 17.80 -29.29 19.26
C ALA A 35 16.89 -30.47 19.60
N GLN A 36 15.70 -30.53 19.00
CA GLN A 36 14.75 -31.63 19.16
C GLN A 36 15.28 -32.94 18.58
N ASP A 37 15.87 -32.91 17.38
CA ASP A 37 16.36 -34.11 16.68
C ASP A 37 17.65 -34.68 17.28
N LEU A 38 18.54 -33.81 17.78
CA LEU A 38 19.83 -34.21 18.35
C LEU A 38 19.77 -34.49 19.86
N GLY A 39 18.70 -34.06 20.53
CA GLY A 39 18.50 -34.27 21.96
C GLY A 39 19.47 -33.50 22.86
N PHE A 40 20.11 -32.44 22.35
CA PHE A 40 20.95 -31.53 23.14
C PHE A 40 20.86 -30.08 22.63
N PRO A 41 21.15 -29.07 23.48
CA PRO A 41 21.11 -27.67 23.08
C PRO A 41 22.17 -27.36 22.01
N VAL A 42 21.74 -26.71 20.92
CA VAL A 42 22.58 -26.33 19.77
C VAL A 42 23.00 -24.85 19.79
N ASP A 43 22.76 -24.15 20.90
CA ASP A 43 23.07 -22.72 21.03
C ASP A 43 24.55 -22.39 20.84
N ASP A 44 25.43 -23.28 21.32
CA ASP A 44 26.89 -23.15 21.17
C ASP A 44 27.35 -23.30 19.70
N PHE A 45 26.50 -23.86 18.83
CA PHE A 45 26.78 -24.09 17.40
C PHE A 45 26.11 -23.05 16.49
N LYS A 46 25.53 -21.99 17.05
CA LYS A 46 24.95 -20.87 16.30
C LYS A 46 25.82 -20.36 15.14
N PRO A 47 27.12 -20.04 15.31
CA PRO A 47 27.92 -19.51 14.20
C PRO A 47 28.10 -20.53 13.06
N LEU A 48 28.16 -21.83 13.38
CA LEU A 48 28.23 -22.89 12.38
C LEU A 48 26.92 -23.01 11.60
N ILE A 49 25.79 -23.02 12.30
CA ILE A 49 24.45 -23.13 11.68
C ILE A 49 24.20 -21.95 10.73
N VAL A 50 24.52 -20.72 11.14
CA VAL A 50 24.39 -19.53 10.28
C VAL A 50 25.25 -19.66 9.02
N SER A 51 26.51 -20.10 9.15
CA SER A 51 27.38 -20.28 7.99
C SER A 51 26.88 -21.34 7.00
N LEU A 52 26.28 -22.43 7.50
CA LEU A 52 25.73 -23.50 6.66
C LEU A 52 24.45 -23.06 5.94
N VAL A 53 23.61 -22.26 6.60
CA VAL A 53 22.40 -21.67 5.99
C VAL A 53 22.80 -20.68 4.88
N ASP A 54 23.75 -19.79 5.15
CA ASP A 54 24.24 -18.82 4.16
C ASP A 54 24.88 -19.51 2.94
N GLU A 55 25.68 -20.56 3.17
CA GLU A 55 26.28 -21.38 2.09
C GLU A 55 25.18 -22.03 1.23
N PHE A 56 24.13 -22.55 1.86
CA PHE A 56 23.03 -23.21 1.17
C PHE A 56 22.21 -22.22 0.32
N VAL A 57 21.82 -21.07 0.88
CA VAL A 57 21.08 -20.02 0.15
C VAL A 57 21.89 -19.47 -1.02
N GLN A 58 23.21 -19.27 -0.84
CA GLN A 58 24.09 -18.84 -1.94
C GLN A 58 24.17 -19.90 -3.04
N LYS A 59 24.18 -21.18 -2.67
CA LYS A 59 24.25 -22.29 -3.62
C LYS A 59 22.94 -22.44 -4.40
N GLU A 60 21.78 -22.40 -3.76
CA GLU A 60 20.49 -22.42 -4.45
C GLU A 60 20.35 -21.25 -5.42
N ARG A 61 20.71 -20.04 -4.97
CA ARG A 61 20.72 -18.85 -5.83
C ARG A 61 21.66 -18.98 -7.03
N ALA A 62 22.83 -19.59 -6.84
CA ALA A 62 23.79 -19.83 -7.92
C ALA A 62 23.31 -20.90 -8.90
N GLU A 63 22.66 -21.97 -8.42
CA GLU A 63 22.06 -23.02 -9.25
C GLU A 63 20.87 -22.47 -10.05
N GLU A 64 20.03 -21.61 -9.45
CA GLU A 64 18.96 -20.90 -10.17
C GLU A 64 19.53 -19.94 -11.25
N GLU A 65 20.60 -19.21 -10.93
CA GLU A 65 21.28 -18.34 -11.89
C GLU A 65 21.96 -19.13 -13.02
N GLU A 66 22.45 -20.34 -12.74
CA GLU A 66 23.04 -21.25 -13.74
C GLU A 66 21.95 -21.88 -14.64
N VAL A 67 20.81 -22.28 -14.08
CA VAL A 67 19.66 -22.81 -14.84
C VAL A 67 19.03 -21.75 -15.75
N LEU A 68 19.10 -20.47 -15.37
CA LEU A 68 18.69 -19.35 -16.23
C LEU A 68 19.71 -18.99 -17.32
N ARG A 69 20.95 -19.49 -17.26
CA ARG A 69 21.95 -19.29 -18.33
C ARG A 69 21.75 -20.32 -19.43
N SER A 70 21.43 -19.85 -20.64
CA SER A 70 21.43 -20.70 -21.84
C SER A 70 22.84 -21.27 -22.12
N PRO A 71 22.95 -22.46 -22.74
CA PRO A 71 24.23 -23.15 -22.89
C PRO A 71 25.17 -22.35 -23.81
N GLY A 72 26.17 -21.69 -23.22
CA GLY A 72 27.17 -20.95 -23.98
C GLY A 72 28.07 -19.98 -23.21
N GLU A 73 27.76 -19.61 -21.97
CA GLU A 73 28.52 -18.55 -21.28
C GLU A 73 29.44 -19.10 -20.18
N GLN A 74 30.74 -19.21 -20.48
CA GLN A 74 31.76 -19.61 -19.52
C GLN A 74 32.01 -18.50 -18.48
N PRO A 75 32.22 -18.84 -17.19
CA PRO A 75 32.53 -17.86 -16.17
C PRO A 75 33.93 -17.25 -16.40
N PRO A 76 34.10 -15.93 -16.21
CA PRO A 76 35.41 -15.29 -16.38
C PRO A 76 36.36 -15.73 -15.26
N GLN A 77 37.55 -16.19 -15.65
CA GLN A 77 38.61 -16.57 -14.72
C GLN A 77 39.18 -15.33 -13.99
N PRO A 78 39.61 -15.48 -12.72
CA PRO A 78 40.16 -14.35 -11.96
C PRO A 78 41.56 -13.98 -12.49
N LEU A 79 41.69 -12.77 -13.01
CA LEU A 79 42.95 -12.22 -13.49
C LEU A 79 43.89 -11.88 -12.32
N THR A 80 45.03 -12.56 -12.28
CA THR A 80 46.15 -12.27 -11.38
C THR A 80 46.91 -10.99 -11.78
N LYS A 81 47.50 -10.33 -10.77
CA LYS A 81 48.23 -9.04 -10.80
C LYS A 81 49.33 -8.89 -11.87
N LYS A 82 49.55 -7.60 -12.22
CA LYS A 82 50.64 -6.91 -13.00
C LYS A 82 50.43 -6.96 -14.53
N GLN A 83 50.62 -5.90 -15.31
CA GLN A 83 51.71 -4.91 -15.35
C GLN A 83 51.33 -3.70 -16.24
N LYS A 84 51.95 -2.55 -15.95
CA LYS A 84 51.88 -1.22 -16.59
C LYS A 84 52.38 -1.22 -18.06
N VAL A 85 51.77 -0.39 -18.93
CA VAL A 85 52.37 0.64 -19.83
C VAL A 85 51.50 0.94 -21.10
N SER A 86 51.25 2.24 -21.33
CA SER A 86 50.90 3.03 -22.56
C SER A 86 49.79 2.53 -23.49
N GLY A 87 48.84 3.32 -24.00
CA GLY A 87 48.67 4.77 -24.14
C GLY A 87 47.85 5.04 -25.41
N VAL A 88 47.25 6.24 -25.47
CA VAL A 88 46.49 6.89 -26.56
C VAL A 88 44.96 6.73 -26.49
N ASP A 89 44.36 7.89 -26.28
CA ASP A 89 42.98 8.18 -25.87
C ASP A 89 41.98 8.12 -27.04
N GLU A 90 41.00 7.21 -26.96
CA GLU A 90 39.80 7.22 -27.82
C GLU A 90 38.70 8.15 -27.29
N GLU A 91 38.88 8.79 -26.13
CA GLU A 91 37.89 9.67 -25.50
C GLU A 91 37.89 11.11 -26.01
N ASP A 92 38.89 11.53 -26.80
CA ASP A 92 39.02 12.92 -27.29
C ASP A 92 38.33 13.17 -28.67
N LEU A 93 37.85 12.11 -29.33
CA LEU A 93 37.16 12.23 -30.63
C LEU A 93 35.63 12.40 -30.51
N LEU A 94 35.04 12.14 -29.34
CA LEU A 94 33.58 12.23 -29.12
C LEU A 94 33.11 13.53 -28.46
N ARG A 95 34.04 14.36 -27.96
CA ARG A 95 33.73 15.63 -27.27
C ARG A 95 33.57 16.84 -28.21
N SER A 96 33.82 16.66 -29.51
CA SER A 96 33.94 17.79 -30.48
C SER A 96 32.69 18.06 -31.33
N LYS A 97 31.51 17.52 -30.97
CA LYS A 97 30.30 17.61 -31.81
C LYS A 97 29.14 18.43 -31.22
N TRP A 98 29.20 18.88 -29.96
CA TRP A 98 28.03 19.51 -29.32
C TRP A 98 28.37 20.64 -28.32
N GLU A 99 29.25 21.57 -28.69
CA GLU A 99 29.22 22.92 -28.11
C GLU A 99 28.89 23.94 -29.21
N GLY A 100 27.68 24.51 -29.14
CA GLY A 100 27.27 25.65 -29.95
C GLY A 100 27.69 26.98 -29.32
N PRO A 101 27.83 28.06 -30.11
CA PRO A 101 28.47 29.30 -29.67
C PRO A 101 27.64 30.10 -28.66
N PRO A 102 28.28 30.83 -27.72
CA PRO A 102 27.60 31.59 -26.68
C PRO A 102 26.99 32.90 -27.22
N PRO A 103 25.88 33.41 -26.62
CA PRO A 103 25.32 34.71 -26.99
C PRO A 103 26.15 35.89 -26.48
N PRO A 104 26.11 37.06 -27.17
CA PRO A 104 27.00 38.19 -26.91
C PRO A 104 26.59 39.05 -25.71
N ALA A 105 27.61 39.66 -25.09
CA ALA A 105 27.55 40.44 -23.86
C ALA A 105 26.95 41.85 -24.03
N ALA A 106 26.19 42.29 -23.02
CA ALA A 106 25.87 43.69 -22.75
C ALA A 106 26.35 44.09 -21.33
N GLN A 107 26.63 45.39 -21.17
CA GLN A 107 27.69 45.94 -20.33
C GLN A 107 27.35 46.17 -18.84
N LYS A 108 28.45 46.42 -18.11
CA LYS A 108 28.70 46.67 -16.69
C LYS A 108 27.82 47.70 -15.97
N GLY A 109 27.66 47.49 -14.65
CA GLY A 109 27.35 48.53 -13.67
C GLY A 109 27.48 48.08 -12.20
N ALA A 110 28.62 48.43 -11.58
CA ALA A 110 28.89 48.72 -10.16
C ALA A 110 28.40 47.81 -9.00
N ALA A 111 29.38 47.11 -8.42
CA ALA A 111 29.75 46.98 -7.00
C ALA A 111 28.69 47.05 -5.89
N PHE A 112 28.62 45.99 -5.06
CA PHE A 112 28.69 46.12 -3.60
C PHE A 112 29.32 44.85 -2.99
N ALA A 113 30.45 45.03 -2.33
CA ALA A 113 31.18 43.98 -1.62
C ALA A 113 30.70 43.89 -0.17
N VAL A 114 30.36 42.69 0.31
CA VAL A 114 30.44 42.38 1.74
C VAL A 114 31.07 41.00 1.93
N LYS A 115 32.20 41.04 2.61
CA LYS A 115 33.06 39.97 3.08
C LYS A 115 32.32 39.15 4.14
N ARG A 116 32.30 37.82 4.04
CA ARG A 116 32.03 36.96 5.19
C ARG A 116 33.09 35.87 5.30
N GLU A 117 33.80 36.00 6.41
CA GLU A 117 34.88 35.19 6.95
C GLU A 117 34.33 33.85 7.43
N ALA A 118 35.13 32.80 7.27
CA ALA A 118 34.90 31.48 7.83
C ALA A 118 35.03 31.52 9.35
N ALA A 119 34.13 30.85 10.07
CA ALA A 119 34.31 30.55 11.49
C ALA A 119 33.77 29.14 11.80
N ALA A 120 34.59 28.43 12.58
CA ALA A 120 34.49 27.05 12.96
C ALA A 120 33.30 26.71 13.87
N ALA A 121 32.99 25.42 13.93
CA ALA A 121 32.02 24.80 14.83
C ALA A 121 32.41 24.90 16.32
N PRO A 122 31.42 24.87 17.23
CA PRO A 122 31.61 24.45 18.62
C PRO A 122 30.96 23.07 18.91
N PRO A 123 31.46 22.32 19.90
CA PRO A 123 31.00 20.97 20.22
C PRO A 123 29.93 20.92 21.34
N SER A 124 29.16 19.82 21.30
CA SER A 124 28.57 19.08 22.43
C SER A 124 27.59 19.78 23.38
N ALA A 125 26.33 19.34 23.34
CA ALA A 125 25.53 19.10 24.56
C ALA A 125 24.55 17.95 24.31
N ALA A 126 24.80 16.83 24.98
CA ALA A 126 23.91 15.70 25.09
C ALA A 126 22.63 16.10 25.83
N ALA A 127 21.47 15.84 25.24
CA ALA A 127 20.19 15.82 25.91
C ALA A 127 19.55 14.45 25.65
N GLU A 128 19.78 13.58 26.63
CA GLU A 128 19.15 12.27 26.79
C GLU A 128 17.63 12.44 26.83
N ARG A 129 16.96 12.08 25.73
CA ARG A 129 15.50 12.02 25.66
C ARG A 129 15.09 10.57 25.91
N VAL A 130 14.78 10.31 27.18
CA VAL A 130 14.24 9.06 27.69
C VAL A 130 12.98 8.68 26.89
N LEU A 131 13.04 7.52 26.24
CA LEU A 131 11.89 6.79 25.69
C LEU A 131 10.87 6.53 26.81
N PRO A 132 9.57 6.82 26.63
CA PRO A 132 8.56 6.18 27.46
C PRO A 132 8.54 4.69 27.07
N LYS A 133 8.84 3.84 28.06
CA LYS A 133 8.68 2.40 28.00
C LYS A 133 7.24 2.07 27.61
N GLU A 134 7.07 1.21 26.61
CA GLU A 134 5.86 0.40 26.48
C GLU A 134 5.83 -0.56 27.66
N GLU A 135 5.13 -0.15 28.72
CA GLU A 135 4.70 -1.07 29.76
C GLU A 135 3.48 -1.83 29.23
N THR A 136 3.63 -3.14 29.14
CA THR A 136 2.58 -4.13 28.97
C THR A 136 1.61 -4.04 30.16
N VAL A 137 0.59 -3.19 30.04
CA VAL A 137 -0.50 -3.08 31.01
C VAL A 137 -1.76 -3.70 30.40
N LYS A 138 -2.00 -4.97 30.75
CA LYS A 138 -3.29 -5.66 30.84
C LYS A 138 -4.41 -5.17 29.89
N ASP A 139 -4.54 -5.85 28.74
CA ASP A 139 -5.67 -5.71 27.79
C ASP A 139 -7.05 -5.81 28.46
N GLU A 140 -7.19 -6.50 29.60
CA GLU A 140 -8.49 -6.72 30.24
C GLU A 140 -9.18 -5.45 30.76
N ASP A 141 -8.44 -4.45 31.23
CA ASP A 141 -9.02 -3.22 31.78
C ASP A 141 -9.42 -2.23 30.66
N ALA A 142 -8.68 -2.24 29.54
CA ALA A 142 -9.03 -1.48 28.34
C ALA A 142 -10.28 -2.05 27.66
N GLU A 143 -10.41 -3.38 27.60
CA GLU A 143 -11.60 -4.04 27.08
C GLU A 143 -12.84 -3.80 27.95
N LYS A 144 -12.70 -3.78 29.29
CA LYS A 144 -13.80 -3.43 30.21
C LYS A 144 -14.25 -1.98 30.02
N SER A 145 -13.30 -1.05 29.87
CA SER A 145 -13.59 0.37 29.61
C SER A 145 -14.32 0.59 28.27
N LEU A 146 -13.94 -0.18 27.24
CA LEU A 146 -14.63 -0.17 25.95
C LEU A 146 -16.03 -0.77 26.03
N LYS A 147 -16.23 -1.87 26.76
CA LYS A 147 -17.55 -2.47 26.97
C LYS A 147 -18.49 -1.53 27.72
N GLN A 148 -18.00 -0.87 28.77
CA GLN A 148 -18.78 0.12 29.52
C GLN A 148 -19.19 1.32 28.65
N THR A 149 -18.24 1.81 27.82
CA THR A 149 -18.50 2.85 26.82
C THR A 149 -19.56 2.42 25.81
N LEU A 150 -19.50 1.17 25.34
CA LEU A 150 -20.47 0.61 24.40
C LEU A 150 -21.87 0.56 25.03
N GLU A 151 -22.01 -0.02 26.21
CA GLU A 151 -23.28 -0.11 26.95
C GLU A 151 -23.91 1.27 27.12
N THR A 152 -23.13 2.26 27.55
CA THR A 152 -23.62 3.64 27.74
C THR A 152 -24.12 4.28 26.45
N ILE A 153 -23.47 3.99 25.31
CA ILE A 153 -23.88 4.49 23.99
C ILE A 153 -25.13 3.76 23.48
N PHE A 154 -25.24 2.45 23.73
CA PHE A 154 -26.40 1.64 23.35
C PHE A 154 -27.65 2.03 24.15
N ASP A 155 -27.52 2.23 25.47
CA ASP A 155 -28.61 2.72 26.32
C ASP A 155 -29.10 4.10 25.83
N ALA A 156 -28.17 5.00 25.51
CA ALA A 156 -28.51 6.33 24.98
C ALA A 156 -29.11 6.28 23.57
N LEU A 157 -28.94 5.20 22.82
CA LEU A 157 -29.58 4.98 21.51
C LEU A 157 -30.95 4.32 21.65
N GLU A 158 -31.17 3.50 22.68
CA GLU A 158 -32.44 2.81 22.95
C GLU A 158 -33.57 3.83 23.20
N ASP A 159 -33.27 4.92 23.90
CA ASP A 159 -34.22 6.02 24.16
C ASP A 159 -34.77 6.68 22.88
N TYR A 160 -34.05 6.61 21.77
CA TYR A 160 -34.44 7.23 20.49
C TYR A 160 -35.04 6.23 19.48
N GLY A 161 -34.94 4.92 19.75
CA GLY A 161 -35.55 3.86 18.96
C GLY A 161 -35.28 3.94 17.44
N ALA A 162 -36.28 3.58 16.64
CA ALA A 162 -36.17 3.49 15.17
C ALA A 162 -35.97 4.83 14.43
N ASN A 163 -36.18 5.96 15.11
CA ASN A 163 -35.97 7.29 14.53
C ASN A 163 -34.49 7.71 14.56
N GLY A 164 -33.69 7.07 15.42
CA GLY A 164 -32.27 7.36 15.59
C GLY A 164 -31.97 8.75 16.12
N THR A 165 -30.69 9.03 16.33
CA THR A 165 -30.21 10.33 16.77
C THR A 165 -28.79 10.61 16.28
N THR A 166 -28.35 11.86 16.36
CA THR A 166 -27.00 12.23 15.89
C THR A 166 -25.95 11.97 16.97
N ALA A 167 -24.70 11.73 16.55
CA ALA A 167 -23.57 11.57 17.48
C ALA A 167 -23.36 12.79 18.42
N LYS A 168 -23.88 13.98 18.05
CA LYS A 168 -23.87 15.15 18.92
C LYS A 168 -24.82 14.98 20.11
N VAL A 169 -26.03 14.52 19.86
CA VAL A 169 -27.05 14.31 20.90
C VAL A 169 -26.65 13.15 21.81
N ILE A 170 -26.06 12.08 21.25
CA ILE A 170 -25.51 10.97 22.04
C ILE A 170 -24.37 11.47 22.95
N SER A 171 -23.46 12.29 22.42
CA SER A 171 -22.37 12.91 23.20
C SER A 171 -22.88 13.80 24.34
N GLU A 172 -23.97 14.55 24.12
CA GLU A 172 -24.61 15.35 25.17
C GLU A 172 -25.29 14.47 26.24
N ALA A 173 -25.91 13.36 25.84
CA ALA A 173 -26.57 12.41 26.75
C ALA A 173 -25.57 11.59 27.59
N THR A 174 -24.49 11.10 26.97
CA THR A 174 -23.48 10.25 27.64
C THR A 174 -22.38 11.05 28.33
N LYS A 175 -22.34 12.38 28.15
CA LYS A 175 -21.25 13.27 28.60
C LYS A 175 -19.86 12.85 28.10
N MET A 176 -19.82 12.20 26.94
CA MET A 176 -18.59 11.76 26.28
C MET A 176 -18.19 12.73 25.17
N ASP A 177 -16.93 12.67 24.76
CA ASP A 177 -16.47 13.44 23.60
C ASP A 177 -17.15 12.96 22.31
N LYS A 178 -17.65 13.91 21.51
CA LYS A 178 -18.28 13.63 20.21
C LYS A 178 -17.39 12.80 19.29
N SER A 179 -16.07 12.98 19.37
CA SER A 179 -15.09 12.23 18.59
C SER A 179 -15.00 10.76 19.06
N GLU A 180 -15.12 10.52 20.36
CA GLU A 180 -15.11 9.18 20.95
C GLU A 180 -16.40 8.42 20.61
N VAL A 181 -17.55 9.09 20.74
CA VAL A 181 -18.84 8.54 20.33
C VAL A 181 -18.83 8.16 18.84
N ASN A 182 -18.34 9.03 17.96
CA ASN A 182 -18.22 8.70 16.53
C ASN A 182 -17.27 7.52 16.31
N ARG A 183 -16.09 7.51 16.94
CA ARG A 183 -15.12 6.41 16.82
C ARG A 183 -15.76 5.08 17.19
N VAL A 184 -16.50 5.02 18.29
CA VAL A 184 -17.15 3.82 18.78
C VAL A 184 -18.28 3.39 17.83
N LEU A 185 -19.17 4.29 17.42
CA LEU A 185 -20.27 3.97 16.50
C LEU A 185 -19.78 3.42 15.15
N TYR A 186 -18.75 4.01 14.56
CA TYR A 186 -18.14 3.46 13.32
C TYR A 186 -17.43 2.13 13.55
N LEU A 187 -16.78 1.93 14.70
CA LEU A 187 -16.16 0.66 15.07
C LEU A 187 -17.22 -0.44 15.25
N CYS A 188 -18.37 -0.10 15.80
CA CYS A 188 -19.51 -1.00 15.95
C CYS A 188 -20.09 -1.44 14.60
N LEU A 189 -20.28 -0.48 13.69
CA LEU A 189 -20.74 -0.75 12.33
C LEU A 189 -19.75 -1.65 11.57
N LYS A 190 -18.44 -1.39 11.70
CA LYS A 190 -17.39 -2.21 11.06
C LYS A 190 -17.33 -3.64 11.61
N ARG A 191 -17.67 -3.84 12.89
CA ARG A 191 -17.76 -5.16 13.53
C ARG A 191 -19.08 -5.88 13.27
N GLY A 192 -19.97 -5.30 12.46
CA GLY A 192 -21.24 -5.91 12.06
C GLY A 192 -22.26 -5.97 13.20
N MET A 193 -22.17 -5.07 14.19
CA MET A 193 -23.22 -4.93 15.19
C MET A 193 -24.45 -4.22 14.59
N ASP A 194 -25.64 -4.49 15.13
CA ASP A 194 -26.94 -4.07 14.60
C ASP A 194 -27.21 -2.56 14.76
N LEU A 195 -26.40 -1.75 14.08
CA LEU A 195 -26.52 -0.30 14.01
C LEU A 195 -26.83 0.12 12.57
N ARG A 196 -27.81 1.00 12.45
CA ARG A 196 -28.20 1.63 11.20
C ARG A 196 -27.67 3.06 11.14
N LEU A 197 -26.95 3.36 10.07
CA LEU A 197 -26.50 4.70 9.73
C LEU A 197 -27.36 5.27 8.61
N THR A 198 -27.97 6.44 8.81
CA THR A 198 -28.73 7.15 7.77
C THR A 198 -28.12 8.51 7.45
N HIS A 199 -28.19 8.88 6.17
CA HIS A 199 -27.74 10.17 5.63
C HIS A 199 -28.89 10.85 4.89
N ASP A 200 -29.66 11.70 5.58
CA ASP A 200 -30.85 12.34 4.99
C ASP A 200 -30.50 13.42 3.94
N SER A 201 -29.27 13.92 3.90
CA SER A 201 -28.75 14.72 2.77
C SER A 201 -27.22 14.85 2.83
N LYS A 202 -26.58 15.23 1.70
CA LYS A 202 -25.13 15.51 1.60
C LYS A 202 -24.61 16.60 2.57
N LYS A 203 -25.49 17.36 3.24
CA LYS A 203 -25.13 18.41 4.21
C LYS A 203 -25.65 18.15 5.63
N ALA A 204 -26.46 17.11 5.85
CA ALA A 204 -26.99 16.78 7.17
C ALA A 204 -26.01 15.88 7.93
N PRO A 205 -25.88 16.05 9.26
CA PRO A 205 -25.09 15.15 10.09
C PRO A 205 -25.66 13.72 10.05
N PRO A 206 -24.81 12.69 10.14
CA PRO A 206 -25.26 11.30 10.17
C PRO A 206 -26.14 11.02 11.39
N THR A 207 -27.21 10.27 11.17
CA THR A 207 -28.12 9.79 12.21
C THR A 207 -27.90 8.29 12.44
N TRP A 208 -27.82 7.89 13.70
CA TRP A 208 -27.53 6.54 14.15
C TRP A 208 -28.75 5.96 14.87
N ALA A 209 -29.15 4.74 14.54
CA ALA A 209 -30.27 4.02 15.16
C ALA A 209 -29.89 2.55 15.40
N LEU A 210 -30.59 1.89 16.32
CA LEU A 210 -30.46 0.43 16.50
C LEU A 210 -31.33 -0.30 15.47
N ASP A 211 -30.77 -1.32 14.83
CA ASP A 211 -31.49 -2.13 13.84
C ASP A 211 -32.22 -3.28 14.54
N VAL A 212 -33.45 -3.02 14.99
CA VAL A 212 -34.30 -3.99 15.68
C VAL A 212 -34.93 -5.02 14.71
N THR A 213 -34.49 -5.09 13.44
CA THR A 213 -35.20 -5.85 12.40
C THR A 213 -34.71 -7.28 12.14
N LYS A 214 -33.99 -7.89 13.09
CA LYS A 214 -33.65 -9.32 13.02
C LYS A 214 -34.22 -10.11 14.21
N GLU A 215 -35.56 -10.20 14.26
CA GLU A 215 -36.36 -11.37 14.67
C GLU A 215 -37.87 -11.06 14.50
N LYS A 216 -38.55 -11.94 13.74
CA LYS A 216 -40.02 -12.09 13.54
C LYS A 216 -40.78 -11.08 12.67
N GLY A 217 -41.33 -11.61 11.59
CA GLY A 217 -42.34 -10.95 10.77
C GLY A 217 -43.77 -11.04 11.30
N SER A 218 -44.64 -10.31 10.59
CA SER A 218 -46.12 -10.31 10.56
C SER A 218 -46.87 -9.20 11.32
N GLY A 219 -47.51 -8.33 10.52
CA GLY A 219 -48.77 -7.62 10.79
C GLY A 219 -48.68 -6.44 11.76
N GLY A 220 -49.01 -5.20 11.43
CA GLY A 220 -50.07 -4.69 10.56
C GLY A 220 -50.90 -3.71 11.40
N GLY A 221 -51.00 -2.44 11.00
CA GLY A 221 -51.78 -1.44 11.73
C GLY A 221 -51.78 -0.07 11.06
N ALA A 222 -52.76 0.15 10.18
CA ALA A 222 -53.04 1.41 9.51
C ALA A 222 -53.86 2.37 10.38
N ALA A 223 -53.46 3.65 10.42
CA ALA A 223 -54.26 4.90 10.54
C ALA A 223 -53.25 6.02 10.90
N ALA A 224 -53.22 7.22 10.33
CA ALA A 224 -54.23 8.00 9.67
C ALA A 224 -53.63 9.03 8.68
N ALA A 225 -54.28 9.15 7.52
CA ALA A 225 -54.65 10.39 6.83
C ALA A 225 -53.64 11.56 6.62
N LYS A 226 -53.32 11.71 5.32
CA LYS A 226 -53.38 12.96 4.51
C LYS A 226 -52.25 14.00 4.63
N SER A 227 -51.15 13.76 3.91
CA SER A 227 -50.40 14.79 3.12
C SER A 227 -49.30 14.22 2.20
N GLY A 228 -49.45 13.00 1.65
CA GLY A 228 -48.34 12.21 1.09
C GLY A 228 -48.06 12.29 -0.43
N GLY A 229 -48.80 13.09 -1.20
CA GLY A 229 -48.69 13.08 -2.68
C GLY A 229 -47.36 13.63 -3.24
N THR A 230 -46.66 14.47 -2.48
CA THR A 230 -45.49 15.21 -2.99
C THR A 230 -44.16 14.47 -2.74
N GLN A 231 -44.08 13.61 -1.73
CA GLN A 231 -42.82 12.93 -1.37
C GLN A 231 -42.48 11.74 -2.28
N GLN A 232 -43.47 10.98 -2.75
CA GLN A 232 -43.23 9.86 -3.68
C GLN A 232 -42.81 10.32 -5.08
N GLN A 233 -43.35 11.45 -5.57
CA GLN A 233 -42.91 12.04 -6.85
C GLN A 233 -41.51 12.65 -6.77
N GLN A 234 -41.11 13.24 -5.64
CA GLN A 234 -39.75 13.75 -5.45
C GLN A 234 -38.70 12.63 -5.38
N GLN A 235 -39.01 11.49 -4.76
CA GLN A 235 -38.10 10.32 -4.76
C GLN A 235 -37.93 9.71 -6.16
N GLN A 236 -38.99 9.60 -6.96
CA GLN A 236 -38.89 9.12 -8.33
C GLN A 236 -38.13 10.08 -9.25
N GLN A 237 -38.32 11.40 -9.11
CA GLN A 237 -37.52 12.39 -9.86
C GLN A 237 -36.04 12.38 -9.46
N GLN A 238 -35.71 12.19 -8.17
CA GLN A 238 -34.32 12.06 -7.73
C GLN A 238 -33.66 10.79 -8.27
N GLN A 239 -34.39 9.66 -8.31
CA GLN A 239 -33.87 8.42 -8.91
C GLN A 239 -33.66 8.55 -10.43
N GLN A 240 -34.58 9.20 -11.16
CA GLN A 240 -34.40 9.45 -12.59
C GLN A 240 -33.25 10.42 -12.88
N GLN A 241 -33.08 11.48 -12.08
CA GLN A 241 -31.93 12.39 -12.21
C GLN A 241 -30.60 11.72 -11.88
N GLN A 242 -30.55 10.82 -10.88
CA GLN A 242 -29.35 10.02 -10.60
C GLN A 242 -29.01 9.05 -11.74
N GLN A 243 -30.01 8.40 -12.34
CA GLN A 243 -29.79 7.51 -13.48
C GLN A 243 -29.32 8.28 -14.73
N GLN A 244 -29.86 9.47 -15.00
CA GLN A 244 -29.37 10.33 -16.09
C GLN A 244 -27.94 10.83 -15.84
N GLN A 245 -27.62 11.27 -14.62
CA GLN A 245 -26.24 11.68 -14.28
C GLN A 245 -25.24 10.52 -14.39
N GLN A 246 -25.63 9.29 -14.02
CA GLN A 246 -24.77 8.12 -14.17
C GLN A 246 -24.51 7.76 -15.64
N ALA A 247 -25.49 7.96 -16.53
CA ALA A 247 -25.33 7.72 -17.96
C ALA A 247 -24.43 8.77 -18.64
N GLU A 248 -24.52 10.04 -18.25
CA GLU A 248 -23.63 11.10 -18.75
C GLU A 248 -22.18 10.96 -18.23
N ASP A 249 -22.02 10.39 -17.03
CA ASP A 249 -20.72 10.13 -16.41
C ASP A 249 -20.04 8.85 -16.91
N ALA A 250 -20.66 8.06 -17.78
CA ALA A 250 -20.13 6.78 -18.23
C ALA A 250 -18.87 6.96 -19.09
N VAL A 251 -17.84 6.16 -18.79
CA VAL A 251 -16.60 6.08 -19.58
C VAL A 251 -16.53 4.70 -20.21
N ASP A 252 -16.18 4.67 -21.50
CA ASP A 252 -16.08 3.42 -22.25
C ASP A 252 -15.02 2.46 -21.66
N GLY A 253 -15.37 1.18 -21.61
CA GLY A 253 -14.52 0.12 -21.05
C GLY A 253 -14.33 0.18 -19.52
N GLU A 254 -14.95 1.13 -18.81
CA GLU A 254 -14.87 1.23 -17.34
C GLU A 254 -15.26 -0.09 -16.67
N VAL A 255 -14.51 -0.45 -15.64
CA VAL A 255 -14.76 -1.59 -14.75
C VAL A 255 -14.88 -1.13 -13.31
N CYS A 256 -14.02 -0.19 -12.89
CA CYS A 256 -14.00 0.28 -11.52
C CYS A 256 -13.86 1.81 -11.46
N ARG A 257 -14.82 2.47 -10.80
CA ARG A 257 -14.77 3.92 -10.53
C ARG A 257 -14.19 4.18 -9.14
N LEU A 258 -12.90 4.48 -9.09
CA LEU A 258 -12.15 4.72 -7.84
C LEU A 258 -12.49 6.06 -7.18
N SER A 259 -12.84 7.07 -7.99
CA SER A 259 -13.34 8.37 -7.54
C SER A 259 -14.05 9.08 -8.70
N ASN A 260 -14.50 10.32 -8.49
CA ASN A 260 -15.07 11.12 -9.58
C ASN A 260 -14.14 11.21 -10.79
N ALA A 261 -12.83 11.38 -10.54
CA ALA A 261 -11.82 11.58 -11.58
C ALA A 261 -10.98 10.33 -11.89
N LYS A 262 -10.81 9.37 -10.98
CA LYS A 262 -9.95 8.20 -11.21
C LYS A 262 -10.78 6.98 -11.54
N ARG A 263 -10.43 6.30 -12.63
CA ARG A 263 -11.16 5.14 -13.17
C ARG A 263 -10.18 4.06 -13.62
N VAL A 264 -10.60 2.80 -13.54
CA VAL A 264 -9.95 1.64 -14.13
C VAL A 264 -10.82 1.15 -15.27
N ALA A 265 -10.24 1.02 -16.46
CA ALA A 265 -10.92 0.57 -17.66
C ALA A 265 -10.11 -0.55 -18.33
N VAL A 266 -10.80 -1.50 -18.96
CA VAL A 266 -10.18 -2.52 -19.81
C VAL A 266 -10.47 -2.14 -21.27
N GLN A 267 -9.41 -2.05 -22.06
CA GLN A 267 -9.44 -1.59 -23.45
C GLN A 267 -8.64 -2.55 -24.32
N VAL A 268 -8.97 -2.64 -25.61
CA VAL A 268 -8.18 -3.39 -26.58
C VAL A 268 -7.19 -2.45 -27.26
N TYR A 269 -5.89 -2.75 -27.14
CA TYR A 269 -4.84 -2.01 -27.82
C TYR A 269 -4.03 -2.96 -28.71
N ARG A 270 -4.02 -2.68 -30.02
CA ARG A 270 -3.34 -3.51 -31.03
C ARG A 270 -3.72 -5.00 -30.97
N GLY A 271 -4.99 -5.29 -30.67
CA GLY A 271 -5.52 -6.65 -30.58
C GLY A 271 -5.22 -7.38 -29.27
N ALA A 272 -4.69 -6.70 -28.24
CA ALA A 272 -4.47 -7.27 -26.92
C ALA A 272 -5.21 -6.48 -25.83
N PRO A 273 -5.80 -7.14 -24.82
CA PRO A 273 -6.42 -6.47 -23.69
C PRO A 273 -5.38 -5.70 -22.87
N THR A 274 -5.74 -4.49 -22.46
CA THR A 274 -4.90 -3.55 -21.72
C THR A 274 -5.74 -2.91 -20.61
N ILE A 275 -5.20 -2.89 -19.39
CA ILE A 275 -5.84 -2.32 -18.20
C ILE A 275 -5.32 -0.89 -18.03
N SER A 276 -6.21 0.09 -18.14
CA SER A 276 -5.87 1.51 -17.97
C SER A 276 -6.26 2.01 -16.59
N PHE A 277 -5.26 2.37 -15.79
CA PHE A 277 -5.43 3.13 -14.55
C PHE A 277 -5.25 4.61 -14.87
N ARG A 278 -6.32 5.41 -14.88
CA ARG A 278 -6.24 6.79 -15.38
C ARG A 278 -7.05 7.79 -14.58
N GLU A 279 -6.50 9.00 -14.46
CA GLU A 279 -7.23 10.19 -14.01
C GLU A 279 -7.85 10.89 -15.22
N TYR A 280 -9.16 11.08 -15.18
CA TYR A 280 -9.98 11.75 -16.17
C TYR A 280 -10.27 13.17 -15.73
N TYR A 281 -10.48 14.04 -16.71
CA TYR A 281 -10.94 15.41 -16.51
C TYR A 281 -12.19 15.65 -17.34
N GLN A 282 -13.05 16.55 -16.87
CA GLN A 282 -14.25 16.92 -17.59
C GLN A 282 -13.96 18.12 -18.49
N LYS A 283 -14.37 18.03 -19.75
CA LYS A 283 -14.36 19.14 -20.70
C LYS A 283 -15.68 19.11 -21.46
N ASP A 284 -16.40 20.23 -21.45
CA ASP A 284 -17.70 20.38 -22.15
C ASP A 284 -18.73 19.31 -21.75
N GLY A 285 -18.75 18.91 -20.46
CA GLY A 285 -19.63 17.86 -19.94
C GLY A 285 -19.11 16.43 -20.14
N GLN A 286 -18.12 16.22 -21.02
CA GLN A 286 -17.57 14.90 -21.33
C GLN A 286 -16.35 14.56 -20.49
N TRP A 287 -16.26 13.31 -20.01
CA TRP A 287 -15.07 12.78 -19.33
C TRP A 287 -14.02 12.33 -20.34
N LEU A 288 -12.84 12.94 -20.28
CA LEU A 288 -11.71 12.64 -21.14
C LEU A 288 -10.52 12.11 -20.34
N PRO A 289 -9.76 11.14 -20.88
CA PRO A 289 -8.58 10.60 -20.21
C PRO A 289 -7.49 11.67 -20.10
N GLY A 290 -7.02 11.94 -18.89
CA GLY A 290 -5.93 12.88 -18.61
C GLY A 290 -4.55 12.31 -18.94
N LYS A 291 -3.48 13.05 -18.62
CA LYS A 291 -2.09 12.58 -18.79
C LYS A 291 -1.62 11.66 -17.66
N LYS A 292 -2.19 11.81 -16.46
CA LYS A 292 -1.87 10.99 -15.29
C LYS A 292 -2.54 9.64 -15.38
N GLY A 293 -1.73 8.60 -15.37
CA GLY A 293 -2.18 7.22 -15.42
C GLY A 293 -1.12 6.31 -16.01
N VAL A 294 -1.40 5.02 -15.98
CA VAL A 294 -0.54 3.97 -16.52
C VAL A 294 -1.42 2.89 -17.13
N ASN A 295 -0.94 2.30 -18.21
CA ASN A 295 -1.56 1.13 -18.83
C ASN A 295 -0.72 -0.11 -18.47
N LEU A 296 -1.39 -1.19 -18.08
CA LEU A 296 -0.81 -2.51 -17.84
C LEU A 296 -1.29 -3.47 -18.93
N ASN A 297 -0.43 -4.38 -19.38
CA ASN A 297 -0.89 -5.55 -20.14
C ASN A 297 -1.44 -6.63 -19.18
N ALA A 298 -1.98 -7.72 -19.73
CA ALA A 298 -2.54 -8.82 -18.92
C ALA A 298 -1.52 -9.40 -17.93
N GLU A 299 -0.30 -9.68 -18.38
CA GLU A 299 0.78 -10.22 -17.53
C GLU A 299 1.16 -9.27 -16.37
N GLN A 300 1.33 -7.97 -16.66
CA GLN A 300 1.60 -6.96 -15.63
C GLN A 300 0.45 -6.82 -14.64
N PHE A 301 -0.79 -7.05 -15.08
CA PHE A 301 -1.96 -7.03 -14.21
C PHE A 301 -2.01 -8.26 -13.30
N GLU A 302 -1.75 -9.45 -13.81
CA GLU A 302 -1.67 -10.66 -12.98
C GLU A 302 -0.52 -10.56 -11.96
N ASN A 303 0.66 -10.05 -12.36
CA ASN A 303 1.76 -9.78 -11.42
C ASN A 303 1.35 -8.78 -10.31
N LEU A 304 0.53 -7.77 -10.65
CA LEU A 304 -0.02 -6.86 -9.66
C LEU A 304 -1.00 -7.58 -8.72
N ARG A 305 -1.87 -8.41 -9.28
CA ARG A 305 -2.90 -9.16 -8.56
C ARG A 305 -2.29 -10.12 -7.54
N GLU A 306 -1.28 -10.89 -7.93
CA GLU A 306 -0.54 -11.79 -7.03
C GLU A 306 0.11 -11.04 -5.86
N LYS A 307 0.50 -9.78 -6.09
CA LYS A 307 1.15 -8.92 -5.10
C LYS A 307 0.21 -8.04 -4.29
N ILE A 308 -1.11 -8.22 -4.42
CA ILE A 308 -2.09 -7.43 -3.65
C ILE A 308 -1.87 -7.59 -2.15
N ALA A 309 -1.70 -8.82 -1.65
CA ALA A 309 -1.50 -9.09 -0.23
C ALA A 309 -0.22 -8.41 0.31
N ASP A 310 0.88 -8.49 -0.44
CA ASP A 310 2.15 -7.84 -0.09
C ASP A 310 1.98 -6.31 -0.01
N VAL A 311 1.22 -5.72 -0.95
CA VAL A 311 0.89 -4.29 -0.94
C VAL A 311 0.04 -3.93 0.28
N GLU A 312 -1.00 -4.70 0.61
CA GLU A 312 -1.84 -4.45 1.79
C GLU A 312 -1.07 -4.46 3.10
N ILE A 313 -0.22 -5.47 3.30
CA ILE A 313 0.69 -5.54 4.45
C ILE A 313 1.56 -4.28 4.51
N LYS A 314 2.08 -3.80 3.37
CA LYS A 314 2.90 -2.59 3.34
C LYS A 314 2.11 -1.32 3.64
N ILE A 315 0.85 -1.21 3.18
CA ILE A 315 -0.04 -0.10 3.54
C ILE A 315 -0.19 -0.03 5.06
N ASP A 316 -0.35 -1.17 5.74
CA ASP A 316 -0.48 -1.23 7.20
C ASP A 316 0.82 -0.86 7.92
N ILE A 317 1.98 -1.35 7.46
CA ILE A 317 3.30 -0.98 8.01
C ILE A 317 3.55 0.54 7.88
N VAL A 318 3.23 1.12 6.72
CA VAL A 318 3.42 2.56 6.47
C VAL A 318 2.41 3.38 7.27
N ALA A 319 1.18 2.88 7.46
CA ALA A 319 0.18 3.50 8.32
C ALA A 319 0.63 3.55 9.79
N ALA A 320 1.29 2.50 10.27
CA ALA A 320 1.87 2.44 11.62
C ALA A 320 3.08 3.40 11.82
N GLY A 321 3.64 3.94 10.72
CA GLY A 321 4.71 4.93 10.77
C GLY A 321 6.14 4.38 10.76
N ASN A 322 6.30 3.11 10.41
CA ASN A 322 7.59 2.42 10.45
C ASN A 322 8.45 2.54 9.17
N SER A 323 7.99 3.22 8.11
CA SER A 323 8.76 3.45 6.86
C SER A 323 8.22 4.64 6.03
N GLU A 324 9.09 5.32 5.25
CA GLU A 324 8.73 6.52 4.46
C GLU A 324 8.26 6.21 3.03
N SER A 325 9.00 5.37 2.29
CA SER A 325 8.67 4.98 0.92
C SER A 325 9.49 3.77 0.54
N GLU A 326 8.81 2.67 0.19
CA GLU A 326 9.48 1.43 -0.21
C GLU A 326 8.84 0.87 -1.47
N ALA A 327 9.68 0.32 -2.35
CA ALA A 327 9.20 -0.45 -3.47
C ALA A 327 8.64 -1.78 -2.96
N VAL A 328 7.41 -2.10 -3.33
CA VAL A 328 6.75 -3.35 -2.92
C VAL A 328 7.03 -4.43 -3.95
N CYS A 329 6.73 -4.13 -5.22
CA CYS A 329 6.96 -5.10 -6.28
C CYS A 329 7.25 -4.42 -7.63
N GLU A 330 7.98 -5.16 -8.47
CA GLU A 330 8.17 -4.84 -9.88
C GLU A 330 7.16 -5.69 -10.67
N ILE A 331 6.24 -5.04 -11.39
CA ILE A 331 5.14 -5.74 -12.09
C ILE A 331 5.46 -6.03 -13.56
N GLY A 332 6.65 -5.62 -14.02
CA GLY A 332 7.17 -5.93 -15.35
C GLY A 332 7.69 -4.71 -16.11
N GLY A 333 8.76 -4.91 -16.88
CA GLY A 333 9.45 -3.86 -17.64
C GLY A 333 9.92 -2.73 -16.74
N ASN A 334 9.43 -1.51 -16.97
CA ASN A 334 9.75 -0.35 -16.16
C ASN A 334 8.64 0.04 -15.18
N LYS A 335 7.65 -0.82 -14.91
CA LYS A 335 6.51 -0.49 -14.05
C LYS A 335 6.68 -1.11 -12.66
N ARG A 336 6.39 -0.33 -11.63
CA ARG A 336 6.53 -0.75 -10.23
C ARG A 336 5.34 -0.30 -9.41
N VAL A 337 5.09 -1.04 -8.33
CA VAL A 337 4.17 -0.64 -7.27
C VAL A 337 4.93 -0.30 -6.02
N THR A 338 4.67 0.90 -5.50
CA THR A 338 5.34 1.42 -4.30
C THR A 338 4.32 1.94 -3.31
N VAL A 339 4.63 1.83 -2.03
CA VAL A 339 3.80 2.38 -0.96
C VAL A 339 4.61 3.45 -0.26
N SER A 340 4.07 4.66 -0.24
CA SER A 340 4.69 5.83 0.37
C SER A 340 3.77 6.47 1.41
N LYS A 341 4.34 7.31 2.27
CA LYS A 341 3.58 8.12 3.21
C LYS A 341 3.39 9.55 2.66
N TYR A 342 2.15 10.00 2.54
CA TYR A 342 1.82 11.38 2.16
C TYR A 342 0.90 12.02 3.20
N GLN A 343 1.36 13.11 3.83
CA GLN A 343 0.60 13.80 4.88
C GLN A 343 0.12 12.86 5.99
N GLY A 344 0.96 11.90 6.38
CA GLY A 344 0.63 10.91 7.41
C GLY A 344 -0.22 9.73 6.94
N LYS A 345 -0.70 9.72 5.69
CA LYS A 345 -1.55 8.67 5.13
C LYS A 345 -0.76 7.78 4.15
N PRO A 346 -0.95 6.46 4.15
CA PRO A 346 -0.34 5.59 3.15
C PRO A 346 -0.97 5.83 1.78
N MET A 347 -0.14 5.84 0.74
CA MET A 347 -0.52 5.97 -0.65
C MET A 347 0.16 4.87 -1.47
N VAL A 348 -0.62 4.13 -2.25
CA VAL A 348 -0.11 3.12 -3.19
C VAL A 348 0.11 3.81 -4.53
N HIS A 349 1.24 3.58 -5.19
CA HIS A 349 1.54 4.13 -6.51
C HIS A 349 1.76 3.00 -7.49
N VAL A 350 0.94 2.93 -8.53
CA VAL A 350 1.18 2.07 -9.71
C VAL A 350 1.74 2.98 -10.81
N ARG A 351 3.03 2.84 -11.14
CA ARG A 351 3.76 3.87 -11.89
C ARG A 351 4.85 3.31 -12.80
N GLU A 352 5.09 3.98 -13.92
CA GLU A 352 6.27 3.79 -14.76
C GLU A 352 7.47 4.52 -14.16
N TYR A 353 8.58 3.80 -14.04
CA TYR A 353 9.87 4.28 -13.62
C TYR A 353 10.77 4.50 -14.83
N TYR A 354 11.78 5.32 -14.66
CA TYR A 354 12.83 5.53 -15.64
C TYR A 354 14.19 5.48 -14.95
N GLN A 355 15.23 5.11 -15.68
CA GLN A 355 16.59 5.19 -15.17
C GLN A 355 17.12 6.62 -15.35
N ASN A 356 17.61 7.19 -14.26
CA ASN A 356 18.33 8.46 -14.27
C ASN A 356 19.70 8.30 -14.95
N LYS A 357 20.38 9.43 -15.20
CA LYS A 357 21.76 9.44 -15.74
C LYS A 357 22.76 8.64 -14.89
N ASN A 358 22.43 8.41 -13.63
CA ASN A 358 23.24 7.66 -12.67
C ASN A 358 22.93 6.15 -12.66
N GLY A 359 21.99 5.68 -13.49
CA GLY A 359 21.51 4.29 -13.49
C GLY A 359 20.44 3.97 -12.42
N GLU A 360 20.09 4.93 -11.57
CA GLU A 360 19.09 4.75 -10.51
C GLU A 360 17.65 4.83 -11.06
N TRP A 361 16.77 3.93 -10.60
CA TRP A 361 15.35 3.94 -10.96
C TRP A 361 14.58 5.03 -10.21
N ALA A 362 13.99 5.97 -10.94
CA ALA A 362 13.19 7.04 -10.40
C ALA A 362 11.72 6.96 -10.88
N PRO A 363 10.75 7.37 -10.06
CA PRO A 363 9.34 7.39 -10.44
C PRO A 363 9.08 8.43 -11.54
N GLY A 364 8.53 7.99 -12.67
CA GLY A 364 8.16 8.86 -13.79
C GLY A 364 6.81 9.55 -13.60
N PHE A 365 6.43 10.45 -14.52
CA PHE A 365 5.14 11.17 -14.44
C PHE A 365 3.92 10.25 -14.70
N LYS A 366 4.10 9.18 -15.48
CA LYS A 366 3.06 8.23 -15.84
C LYS A 366 2.79 7.24 -14.72
N GLY A 367 1.69 7.42 -14.01
CA GLY A 367 1.24 6.54 -12.95
C GLY A 367 -0.03 7.07 -12.31
N LEU A 368 -0.63 6.22 -11.47
CA LEU A 368 -1.76 6.59 -10.64
C LEU A 368 -1.43 6.29 -9.18
N ALA A 369 -1.81 7.21 -8.29
CA ALA A 369 -1.69 7.02 -6.85
C ALA A 369 -3.07 6.72 -6.27
N PHE A 370 -3.16 5.79 -5.34
CA PHE A 370 -4.37 5.34 -4.66
C PHE A 370 -4.23 5.66 -3.17
N ASN A 371 -5.30 6.17 -2.56
CA ASN A 371 -5.42 6.10 -1.10
C ASN A 371 -5.92 4.69 -0.70
N ARG A 372 -6.00 4.42 0.61
CA ARG A 372 -6.47 3.12 1.12
C ARG A 372 -7.84 2.71 0.56
N GLU A 373 -8.83 3.60 0.61
CA GLU A 373 -10.19 3.32 0.11
C GLU A 373 -10.22 3.00 -1.40
N GLN A 374 -9.43 3.74 -2.20
CA GLN A 374 -9.29 3.51 -3.64
C GLN A 374 -8.61 2.17 -3.92
N TRP A 375 -7.63 1.80 -3.10
CA TRP A 375 -6.96 0.50 -3.21
C TRP A 375 -7.94 -0.63 -2.88
N GLU A 376 -8.68 -0.54 -1.78
CA GLU A 376 -9.71 -1.52 -1.41
C GLU A 376 -10.80 -1.66 -2.50
N MET A 377 -11.25 -0.54 -3.08
CA MET A 377 -12.18 -0.57 -4.22
C MET A 377 -11.58 -1.29 -5.44
N PHE A 378 -10.31 -1.06 -5.73
CA PHE A 378 -9.62 -1.76 -6.81
C PHE A 378 -9.54 -3.27 -6.54
N VAL A 379 -9.13 -3.68 -5.34
CA VAL A 379 -9.03 -5.09 -4.94
C VAL A 379 -10.38 -5.80 -5.09
N ASN A 380 -11.48 -5.15 -4.66
CA ASN A 380 -12.83 -5.70 -4.80
C ASN A 380 -13.29 -5.92 -6.25
N HIS A 381 -12.69 -5.22 -7.22
CA HIS A 381 -13.00 -5.37 -8.65
C HIS A 381 -11.89 -6.11 -9.41
N ALA A 382 -10.83 -6.58 -8.74
CA ALA A 382 -9.69 -7.22 -9.41
C ALA A 382 -10.13 -8.47 -10.19
N ASP A 383 -11.02 -9.28 -9.61
CA ASP A 383 -11.55 -10.48 -10.28
C ASP A 383 -12.44 -10.14 -11.48
N GLU A 384 -13.23 -9.06 -11.41
CA GLU A 384 -14.03 -8.58 -12.56
C GLU A 384 -13.12 -8.09 -13.70
N ILE A 385 -12.01 -7.42 -13.36
CA ILE A 385 -11.01 -7.00 -14.33
C ILE A 385 -10.38 -8.23 -15.00
N SER A 386 -9.95 -9.25 -14.24
CA SER A 386 -9.42 -10.51 -14.80
C SER A 386 -10.43 -11.18 -15.73
N ALA A 387 -11.68 -11.34 -15.31
CA ALA A 387 -12.72 -11.95 -16.14
C ALA A 387 -12.95 -11.16 -17.45
N LYS A 388 -12.90 -9.82 -17.39
CA LYS A 388 -13.05 -8.96 -18.58
C LYS A 388 -11.85 -9.04 -19.52
N ILE A 389 -10.63 -9.23 -19.00
CA ILE A 389 -9.42 -9.48 -19.80
C ILE A 389 -9.55 -10.79 -20.56
N GLU A 390 -10.04 -11.85 -19.93
CA GLU A 390 -10.22 -13.17 -20.55
C GLU A 390 -11.32 -13.18 -21.63
N THR A 391 -12.29 -12.27 -21.54
CA THR A 391 -13.43 -12.18 -22.47
C THR A 391 -13.10 -11.37 -23.73
N MET A 392 -12.05 -10.55 -23.71
CA MET A 392 -11.65 -9.65 -24.81
C MET A 392 -10.54 -10.24 -25.67
#